data_AF-A0A8T5JWP4-F1
#
_entry.id   AF-A0A8T5JWP4-F1
#
_cell.length_a   1.000
_cell.length_b   1.000
_cell.length_c   1.000
_cell.angle_alpha   90.00
_cell.angle_beta   90.00
_cell.angle_gamma   90.00
#
_symmetry.space_group_name_H-M   'P 1'
#
loop_
_entity.id
_entity.type
_entity.pdbx_description
1 polymer ?
#
loop_
_entity_poly.entity_id
_entity_poly.type
_entity_poly.pdbx_seq_one_letter_code
_entity_poly.pdbx_strand_id
1 'polypeptide(L)'
;MSKTRELIISPKVNQAQLTKFLPQLEEEGIKTVYLDPKKLGKKKTKLRTISKSNSSDYVVLEKEGANKPKGKKIGIKFEVLSNSDIEDVLSISKKGLDFVIIEVKDWKIIPLENIIAKLHKIHTKIFAIARTPEEVRKMFSILEVGVDGVIFSTSSINEVREAMVYLGT
;
A
#
# COMPACT_ATOMS: atom_id res chain seq x y z
N MET A 1 -7.28 20.02 -1.04
CA MET A 1 -6.11 19.39 -1.70
C MET A 1 -6.57 18.06 -2.27
N SER A 2 -6.48 17.88 -3.59
CA SER A 2 -6.95 16.66 -4.26
C SER A 2 -6.18 15.45 -3.70
N LYS A 3 -6.88 14.53 -3.03
CA LYS A 3 -6.31 13.25 -2.62
C LYS A 3 -5.84 12.53 -3.89
N THR A 4 -4.54 12.45 -4.09
CA THR A 4 -3.97 11.71 -5.21
C THR A 4 -3.98 10.23 -4.82
N ARG A 5 -4.91 9.46 -5.39
CA ARG A 5 -4.95 8.01 -5.28
C ARG A 5 -3.71 7.42 -5.95
N GLU A 6 -3.15 6.38 -5.34
CA GLU A 6 -1.95 5.73 -5.87
C GLU A 6 -2.09 4.20 -5.88
N LEU A 7 -1.75 3.57 -7.01
CA LEU A 7 -1.62 2.12 -7.10
C LEU A 7 -0.16 1.76 -6.85
N ILE A 8 0.06 0.90 -5.86
CA ILE A 8 1.36 0.41 -5.45
C ILE A 8 1.42 -1.07 -5.82
N ILE A 9 2.41 -1.48 -6.62
CA ILE A 9 2.48 -2.88 -7.05
C ILE A 9 3.38 -3.67 -6.10
N SER A 10 2.87 -4.80 -5.61
CA SER A 10 3.62 -5.82 -4.87
C SER A 10 3.90 -7.00 -5.81
N PRO A 11 5.09 -7.08 -6.44
CA PRO A 11 5.35 -8.07 -7.47
C PRO A 11 5.37 -9.49 -6.89
N LYS A 12 4.49 -10.37 -7.39
CA LYS A 12 4.45 -11.79 -7.03
C LYS A 12 5.22 -12.66 -8.04
N VAL A 13 6.35 -12.14 -8.53
CA VAL A 13 7.23 -12.80 -9.52
C VAL A 13 8.55 -13.21 -8.89
N ASN A 14 9.24 -14.18 -9.48
CA ASN A 14 10.57 -14.55 -9.03
C ASN A 14 11.63 -13.47 -9.40
N GLN A 15 12.83 -13.59 -8.86
CA GLN A 15 13.90 -12.60 -9.06
C GLN A 15 14.30 -12.42 -10.53
N ALA A 16 14.26 -13.48 -11.34
CA ALA A 16 14.61 -13.42 -12.76
C ALA A 16 13.55 -12.61 -13.54
N GLN A 17 12.27 -12.88 -13.30
CA GLN A 17 11.14 -12.20 -13.92
C GLN A 17 11.01 -10.75 -13.45
N LEU A 18 11.36 -10.48 -12.18
CA LEU A 18 11.30 -9.14 -11.59
C LEU A 18 12.07 -8.11 -12.41
N THR A 19 13.24 -8.48 -12.95
CA THR A 19 14.06 -7.58 -13.78
C THR A 19 13.40 -7.14 -15.08
N LYS A 20 12.47 -7.95 -15.60
CA LYS A 20 11.64 -7.65 -16.78
C LYS A 20 10.35 -6.93 -16.38
N PHE A 21 9.79 -7.30 -15.24
CA PHE A 21 8.52 -6.75 -14.75
C PHE A 21 8.64 -5.29 -14.30
N LEU A 22 9.72 -4.91 -13.60
CA LEU A 22 9.89 -3.54 -13.08
C LEU A 22 9.86 -2.46 -14.19
N PRO A 23 10.59 -2.59 -15.31
CA PRO A 23 10.45 -1.65 -16.44
C PRO A 23 9.03 -1.54 -16.97
N GLN A 24 8.31 -2.67 -17.09
CA GLN A 24 6.93 -2.66 -17.56
C GLN A 24 6.04 -1.85 -16.62
N LEU A 25 6.23 -1.98 -15.30
CA LEU A 25 5.51 -1.16 -14.32
C LEU A 25 5.80 0.34 -14.51
N GLU A 26 7.05 0.72 -14.75
CA GLU A 26 7.42 2.11 -15.04
C GLU A 26 6.78 2.62 -16.33
N GLU A 27 6.73 1.80 -17.38
CA GLU A 27 6.09 2.12 -18.66
C GLU A 27 4.57 2.32 -18.52
N GLU A 28 3.91 1.52 -17.66
CA GLU A 28 2.49 1.69 -17.31
C GLU A 28 2.23 2.91 -16.39
N GLY A 29 3.29 3.63 -15.98
CA GLY A 29 3.17 4.84 -15.16
C GLY A 29 3.08 4.58 -13.66
N ILE A 30 3.36 3.36 -13.19
CA ILE A 30 3.49 3.06 -11.76
C ILE A 30 4.68 3.81 -11.19
N LYS A 31 4.48 4.43 -10.02
CA LYS A 31 5.50 5.25 -9.35
C LYS A 31 6.11 4.56 -8.13
N THR A 32 5.41 3.60 -7.55
CA THR A 32 5.77 3.00 -6.26
C THR A 32 5.53 1.50 -6.28
N VAL A 33 6.46 0.74 -5.70
CA VAL A 33 6.38 -0.71 -5.54
C VAL A 33 6.60 -1.13 -4.08
N TYR A 34 5.87 -2.16 -3.66
CA TYR A 34 6.05 -2.80 -2.36
C TYR A 34 7.09 -3.91 -2.46
N LEU A 35 8.37 -3.53 -2.40
CA LEU A 35 9.51 -4.42 -2.59
C LEU A 35 10.74 -3.88 -1.85
N ASP A 36 11.54 -4.79 -1.29
CA ASP A 36 12.83 -4.42 -0.69
C ASP A 36 13.78 -3.85 -1.77
N PRO A 37 14.37 -2.66 -1.56
CA PRO A 37 15.38 -2.09 -2.46
C PRO A 37 16.50 -3.06 -2.83
N LYS A 38 16.89 -3.95 -1.92
CA LYS A 38 17.93 -4.97 -2.18
C LYS A 38 17.55 -5.92 -3.31
N LYS A 39 16.24 -6.15 -3.54
CA LYS A 39 15.72 -7.01 -4.60
C LYS A 39 15.60 -6.32 -5.96
N LEU A 40 15.68 -4.98 -6.02
CA LEU A 40 15.69 -4.25 -7.30
C LEU A 40 16.95 -4.53 -8.14
N GLY A 41 18.00 -5.07 -7.51
CA GLY A 41 19.27 -5.35 -8.17
C GLY A 41 20.02 -4.08 -8.59
N LYS A 42 20.96 -4.19 -9.54
CA LYS A 42 21.78 -3.06 -10.02
C LYS A 42 21.05 -2.15 -11.02
N LYS A 43 19.77 -2.38 -11.28
CA LYS A 43 19.02 -1.67 -12.31
C LYS A 43 18.54 -0.33 -11.75
N LYS A 44 18.92 0.78 -12.40
CA LYS A 44 18.40 2.11 -12.05
C LYS A 44 16.91 2.14 -12.41
N THR A 45 16.07 2.24 -11.40
CA THR A 45 14.62 2.44 -11.54
C THR A 45 14.24 3.76 -10.89
N LYS A 46 13.21 4.44 -11.42
CA LYS A 46 12.63 5.63 -10.81
C LYS A 46 11.53 5.27 -9.79
N LEU A 47 11.23 3.99 -9.63
CA LEU A 47 10.22 3.49 -8.70
C LEU A 47 10.64 3.75 -7.26
N ARG A 48 9.72 4.33 -6.49
CA ARG A 48 9.84 4.40 -5.04
C ARG A 48 9.55 3.04 -4.43
N THR A 49 10.19 2.77 -3.31
CA THR A 49 10.08 1.48 -2.62
C THR A 49 9.39 1.62 -1.28
N ILE A 50 8.45 0.71 -1.03
CA ILE A 50 7.88 0.45 0.28
C ILE A 50 8.36 -0.90 0.75
N SER A 51 9.06 -0.96 1.88
CA SER A 51 9.41 -2.24 2.49
C SER A 51 9.76 -2.10 3.97
N LYS A 52 10.02 -3.23 4.63
CA LYS A 52 10.51 -3.29 6.02
C LYS A 52 11.98 -2.84 6.16
N SER A 53 12.67 -2.62 5.04
CA SER A 53 14.07 -2.23 5.02
C SER A 53 14.23 -0.72 5.25
N ASN A 54 15.12 -0.34 6.17
CA ASN A 54 15.47 1.06 6.43
C ASN A 54 16.07 1.79 5.21
N SER A 55 16.44 1.07 4.16
CA SER A 55 16.95 1.64 2.90
C SER A 55 15.85 2.14 1.96
N SER A 56 14.57 1.77 2.18
CA SER A 56 13.43 2.13 1.31
C SER A 56 13.00 3.59 1.48
N ASP A 57 12.27 4.14 0.51
CA ASP A 57 11.67 5.49 0.60
C ASP A 57 10.58 5.55 1.67
N TYR A 58 9.77 4.49 1.75
CA TYR A 58 8.74 4.28 2.75
C TYR A 58 9.09 3.04 3.59
N VAL A 59 9.25 3.22 4.89
CA VAL A 59 9.65 2.15 5.81
C VAL A 59 8.43 1.64 6.54
N VAL A 60 8.19 0.34 6.45
CA VAL A 60 7.11 -0.36 7.16
C VAL A 60 7.66 -1.01 8.41
N LEU A 61 7.24 -0.53 9.57
CA LEU A 61 7.60 -1.11 10.84
C LEU A 61 6.68 -2.30 11.15
N GLU A 62 7.26 -3.38 11.70
CA GLU A 62 6.51 -4.57 12.10
C GLU A 62 5.76 -4.40 13.43
N LYS A 63 6.23 -3.47 14.28
CA LYS A 63 5.63 -3.19 15.58
C LYS A 63 5.86 -1.75 15.98
N GLU A 64 4.98 -1.27 16.85
CA GLU A 64 5.17 -0.01 17.54
C GLU A 64 6.47 -0.02 18.35
N GLY A 65 7.25 1.08 18.29
CA GLY A 65 8.51 1.22 19.01
C GLY A 65 9.78 0.78 18.26
N ALA A 66 9.65 0.32 17.01
CA ALA A 66 10.82 0.14 16.15
C ALA A 66 11.48 1.51 15.84
N ASN A 67 12.82 1.54 15.76
CA ASN A 67 13.59 2.76 15.52
C ASN A 67 13.07 3.50 14.29
N LYS A 68 12.54 4.70 14.48
CA LYS A 68 12.04 5.58 13.42
C LYS A 68 13.24 6.18 12.67
N PRO A 69 13.56 5.73 11.44
CA PRO A 69 14.64 6.36 10.68
C PRO A 69 14.28 7.83 10.39
N LYS A 70 15.14 8.75 10.79
CA LYS A 70 14.92 10.19 10.59
C LYS A 70 14.92 10.54 9.09
N GLY A 71 13.96 11.37 8.68
CA GLY A 71 13.84 11.88 7.30
C GLY A 71 13.16 10.94 6.29
N LYS A 72 12.59 9.82 6.75
CA LYS A 72 11.83 8.88 5.90
C LYS A 72 10.36 8.84 6.29
N LYS A 73 9.50 8.43 5.36
CA LYS A 73 8.09 8.19 5.63
C LYS A 73 7.92 6.85 6.32
N ILE A 74 7.21 6.85 7.44
CA ILE A 74 7.08 5.69 8.31
C ILE A 74 5.63 5.25 8.37
N GLY A 75 5.41 3.95 8.20
CA GLY A 75 4.11 3.35 8.38
C GLY A 75 4.16 1.98 9.02
N ILE A 76 3.00 1.47 9.38
CA ILE A 76 2.83 0.15 10.03
C ILE A 76 1.81 -0.66 9.22
N LYS A 77 2.09 -1.96 9.08
CA LYS A 77 1.13 -2.92 8.52
C LYS A 77 0.29 -3.52 9.66
N PHE A 78 -1.02 -3.46 9.50
CA PHE A 78 -2.00 -4.03 10.40
C PHE A 78 -2.80 -5.11 9.69
N GLU A 79 -2.90 -6.26 10.34
CA GLU A 79 -3.85 -7.30 9.97
C GLU A 79 -5.10 -7.10 10.83
N VAL A 80 -6.22 -6.77 10.21
CA VAL A 80 -7.46 -6.48 10.92
C VAL A 80 -8.37 -7.69 10.83
N LEU A 81 -8.66 -8.29 11.98
CA LEU A 81 -9.46 -9.51 12.13
C LEU A 81 -10.70 -9.27 13.01
N SER A 82 -10.76 -8.14 13.71
CA SER A 82 -11.84 -7.77 14.60
C SER A 82 -11.99 -6.24 14.72
N ASN A 83 -13.08 -5.79 15.34
CA ASN A 83 -13.25 -4.37 15.68
C ASN A 83 -12.21 -3.85 16.69
N SER A 84 -11.68 -4.72 17.57
CA SER A 84 -10.62 -4.34 18.52
C SER A 84 -9.36 -3.90 17.80
N ASP A 85 -8.97 -4.63 16.74
CA ASP A 85 -7.79 -4.29 15.94
C ASP A 85 -7.93 -2.90 15.29
N ILE A 86 -9.16 -2.48 14.95
CA ILE A 86 -9.42 -1.14 14.38
C ILE A 86 -9.07 -0.04 15.40
N GLU A 87 -9.32 -0.26 16.68
CA GLU A 87 -8.98 0.69 17.74
C GLU A 87 -7.46 0.79 17.92
N ASP A 88 -6.77 -0.34 17.85
CA ASP A 88 -5.30 -0.38 17.88
C ASP A 88 -4.70 0.38 16.70
N VAL A 89 -5.21 0.15 15.48
CA VAL A 89 -4.81 0.91 14.28
C VAL A 89 -4.94 2.41 14.53
N LEU A 90 -6.07 2.86 15.07
CA LEU A 90 -6.32 4.28 15.34
C LEU A 90 -5.38 4.84 16.42
N SER A 91 -5.20 4.11 17.51
CA SER A 91 -4.33 4.50 18.64
C SER A 91 -2.89 4.69 18.16
N ILE A 92 -2.39 3.75 17.36
CA ILE A 92 -1.02 3.78 16.85
C ILE A 92 -0.86 4.86 15.78
N SER A 93 -1.86 5.04 14.91
CA SER A 93 -1.83 6.08 13.86
C SER A 93 -1.77 7.49 14.44
N LYS A 94 -2.43 7.74 15.58
CA LYS A 94 -2.37 9.02 16.31
C LYS A 94 -0.97 9.38 16.81
N LYS A 95 -0.03 8.44 16.90
CA LYS A 95 1.36 8.67 17.36
C LYS A 95 2.29 9.21 16.26
N GLY A 96 1.72 9.79 15.20
CA GLY A 96 2.44 10.43 14.11
C GLY A 96 3.04 9.43 13.13
N LEU A 97 2.19 8.55 12.55
CA LEU A 97 2.54 7.76 11.37
C LEU A 97 2.21 8.52 10.09
N ASP A 98 3.07 8.43 9.08
CA ASP A 98 2.83 9.02 7.76
C ASP A 98 1.79 8.22 6.97
N PHE A 99 1.79 6.89 7.13
CA PHE A 99 0.85 5.99 6.48
C PHE A 99 0.59 4.73 7.29
N VAL A 100 -0.49 4.03 6.99
CA VAL A 100 -0.78 2.68 7.49
C VAL A 100 -1.15 1.76 6.35
N ILE A 101 -0.80 0.49 6.48
CA ILE A 101 -1.19 -0.55 5.53
C ILE A 101 -2.19 -1.46 6.23
N ILE A 102 -3.40 -1.57 5.68
CA ILE A 102 -4.48 -2.38 6.21
C ILE A 102 -4.62 -3.63 5.34
N GLU A 103 -4.50 -4.79 5.99
CA GLU A 103 -4.78 -6.09 5.41
C GLU A 103 -6.02 -6.66 6.09
N VAL A 104 -7.12 -6.78 5.34
CA VAL A 104 -8.37 -7.37 5.82
C VAL A 104 -8.47 -8.78 5.26
N LYS A 105 -8.53 -9.80 6.12
CA LYS A 105 -8.65 -11.20 5.67
C LYS A 105 -10.05 -11.54 5.17
N ASP A 106 -11.08 -10.97 5.80
CA ASP A 106 -12.47 -11.17 5.41
C ASP A 106 -13.23 -9.83 5.37
N TRP A 107 -13.27 -9.22 4.18
CA TRP A 107 -13.93 -7.94 3.94
C TRP A 107 -15.45 -8.01 4.09
N LYS A 108 -16.05 -9.22 4.05
CA LYS A 108 -17.49 -9.39 4.27
C LYS A 108 -17.85 -9.26 5.75
N ILE A 109 -16.92 -9.62 6.64
CA ILE A 109 -17.11 -9.57 8.09
C ILE A 109 -16.69 -8.21 8.65
N ILE A 110 -15.62 -7.62 8.13
CA ILE A 110 -15.08 -6.34 8.61
C ILE A 110 -15.09 -5.32 7.47
N PRO A 111 -16.03 -4.37 7.49
CA PRO A 111 -16.07 -3.35 6.46
C PRO A 111 -14.87 -2.40 6.65
N LEU A 112 -14.01 -2.32 5.63
CA LEU A 112 -12.89 -1.38 5.58
C LEU A 112 -13.38 0.09 5.73
N GLU A 113 -14.65 0.34 5.40
CA GLU A 113 -15.38 1.58 5.65
C GLU A 113 -15.18 2.11 7.08
N ASN A 114 -15.30 1.25 8.08
CA ASN A 114 -15.18 1.65 9.49
C ASN A 114 -13.76 2.16 9.81
N ILE A 115 -12.75 1.52 9.21
CA ILE A 115 -11.35 1.87 9.39
C ILE A 115 -11.07 3.21 8.71
N ILE A 116 -11.52 3.36 7.46
CA ILE A 116 -11.38 4.60 6.68
C ILE A 116 -12.07 5.75 7.41
N ALA A 117 -13.29 5.59 7.90
CA ALA A 117 -14.02 6.63 8.60
C ALA A 117 -13.30 7.11 9.88
N LYS A 118 -12.69 6.19 10.64
CA LYS A 118 -11.92 6.53 11.85
C LYS A 118 -10.59 7.19 11.51
N LEU A 119 -9.88 6.69 10.50
CA LEU A 119 -8.57 7.21 10.09
C LEU A 119 -8.65 8.47 9.23
N HIS A 120 -9.77 8.75 8.56
CA HIS A 120 -9.93 9.94 7.74
C HIS A 120 -9.81 11.24 8.55
N LYS A 121 -10.07 11.17 9.87
CA LYS A 121 -9.95 12.31 10.78
C LYS A 121 -8.50 12.65 11.15
N ILE A 122 -7.56 11.76 10.85
CA ILE A 122 -6.14 11.96 11.11
C ILE A 122 -5.40 12.12 9.78
N HIS A 123 -4.34 12.94 9.76
CA HIS A 123 -3.57 13.23 8.55
C HIS A 123 -2.60 12.08 8.18
N THR A 124 -3.07 10.83 8.27
CA THR A 124 -2.31 9.60 8.01
C THR A 124 -2.87 8.95 6.75
N LYS A 125 -1.99 8.61 5.81
CA LYS A 125 -2.41 7.95 4.56
C LYS A 125 -2.84 6.51 4.81
N ILE A 126 -3.88 6.07 4.11
CA ILE A 126 -4.40 4.70 4.22
C ILE A 126 -4.03 3.93 2.96
N PHE A 127 -3.27 2.85 3.12
CA PHE A 127 -3.01 1.88 2.08
C PHE A 127 -3.76 0.58 2.38
N ALA A 128 -4.46 0.02 1.39
CA ALA A 128 -5.12 -1.28 1.53
C ALA A 128 -4.44 -2.34 0.66
N ILE A 129 -4.37 -3.58 1.13
CA ILE A 129 -3.86 -4.69 0.31
C ILE A 129 -5.00 -5.26 -0.53
N ALA A 130 -4.76 -5.41 -1.83
CA ALA A 130 -5.64 -6.08 -2.78
C ALA A 130 -4.91 -7.21 -3.50
N ARG A 131 -5.65 -8.26 -3.86
CA ARG A 131 -5.16 -9.46 -4.54
C ARG A 131 -5.80 -9.66 -5.92
N THR A 132 -6.85 -8.91 -6.25
CA THR A 132 -7.48 -8.90 -7.58
C THR A 132 -7.76 -7.46 -8.05
N PRO A 133 -7.87 -7.20 -9.37
CA PRO A 133 -8.28 -5.89 -9.89
C PRO A 133 -9.65 -5.44 -9.38
N GLU A 134 -10.59 -6.38 -9.21
CA GLU A 134 -11.91 -6.09 -8.64
C GLU A 134 -11.82 -5.59 -7.19
N GLU A 135 -10.92 -6.15 -6.38
CA GLU A 135 -10.66 -5.63 -5.03
C GLU A 135 -10.09 -4.22 -5.10
N VAL A 136 -9.14 -3.94 -6.01
CA VAL A 136 -8.60 -2.58 -6.21
C VAL A 136 -9.72 -1.57 -6.48
N ARG A 137 -10.63 -1.89 -7.40
CA ARG A 137 -11.81 -1.07 -7.70
C ARG A 137 -12.65 -0.81 -6.45
N LYS A 138 -12.95 -1.87 -5.69
CA LYS A 138 -13.73 -1.76 -4.44
C LYS A 138 -13.01 -0.83 -3.46
N MET A 139 -11.72 -1.04 -3.20
CA MET A 139 -10.96 -0.24 -2.24
C MET A 139 -10.96 1.26 -2.56
N PHE A 140 -10.92 1.65 -3.84
CA PHE A 140 -11.01 3.05 -4.25
C PHE A 140 -12.43 3.63 -4.19
N SER A 141 -13.47 2.78 -4.23
CA SER A 141 -14.88 3.20 -4.25
C SER A 141 -15.51 3.30 -2.86
N ILE A 142 -14.84 2.84 -1.80
CA ILE A 142 -15.39 2.77 -0.44
C ILE A 142 -15.69 4.16 0.14
N LEU A 143 -16.90 4.35 0.66
CA LEU A 143 -17.40 5.61 1.26
C LEU A 143 -17.29 6.85 0.36
N GLU A 144 -17.15 6.70 -0.96
CA GLU A 144 -16.88 7.79 -1.93
C GLU A 144 -15.55 8.56 -1.70
N VAL A 145 -14.93 8.38 -0.53
CA VAL A 145 -13.62 8.91 -0.15
C VAL A 145 -12.50 7.99 -0.63
N GLY A 146 -12.70 6.68 -0.52
CA GLY A 146 -11.73 5.64 -0.84
C GLY A 146 -10.49 5.63 0.07
N VAL A 147 -9.57 4.71 -0.23
CA VAL A 147 -8.21 4.70 0.34
C VAL A 147 -7.27 5.62 -0.43
N ASP A 148 -6.19 6.08 0.22
CA ASP A 148 -5.17 6.91 -0.43
C ASP A 148 -4.31 6.10 -1.39
N GLY A 149 -4.17 4.79 -1.17
CA GLY A 149 -3.53 3.91 -2.12
C GLY A 149 -3.87 2.43 -1.92
N VAL A 150 -3.64 1.65 -2.97
CA VAL A 150 -3.87 0.20 -2.94
C VAL A 150 -2.58 -0.51 -3.27
N ILE A 151 -2.15 -1.40 -2.38
CA ILE A 151 -1.04 -2.33 -2.60
C ILE A 151 -1.60 -3.56 -3.29
N PHE A 152 -1.47 -3.59 -4.61
CA PHE A 152 -1.97 -4.68 -5.44
C PHE A 152 -0.89 -5.74 -5.67
N SER A 153 -1.17 -6.96 -5.20
CA SER A 153 -0.25 -8.10 -5.34
C SER A 153 -0.56 -8.89 -6.59
N THR A 154 0.29 -8.77 -7.61
CA THR A 154 0.11 -9.45 -8.91
C THR A 154 1.43 -9.87 -9.53
N SER A 155 1.37 -10.86 -10.41
CA SER A 155 2.47 -11.30 -11.29
C SER A 155 2.21 -11.00 -12.77
N SER A 156 1.12 -10.30 -13.09
CA SER A 156 0.66 -10.07 -14.47
C SER A 156 0.53 -8.57 -14.76
N ILE A 157 1.16 -8.12 -15.84
CA ILE A 157 1.03 -6.72 -16.28
C ILE A 157 -0.38 -6.40 -16.79
N ASN A 158 -1.10 -7.41 -17.29
CA ASN A 158 -2.48 -7.22 -17.75
C ASN A 158 -3.41 -6.87 -16.59
N GLU A 159 -3.22 -7.51 -15.43
CA GLU A 159 -3.98 -7.17 -14.22
C GLU A 159 -3.62 -5.77 -13.71
N VAL A 160 -2.35 -5.35 -13.84
CA VAL A 160 -1.93 -3.98 -13.51
C VAL A 160 -2.66 -2.97 -14.40
N ARG A 161 -2.71 -3.22 -15.71
CA ARG A 161 -3.45 -2.37 -16.67
C ARG A 161 -4.93 -2.26 -16.32
N GLU A 162 -5.56 -3.38 -16.00
CA GLU A 162 -6.96 -3.40 -15.58
C GLU A 162 -7.17 -2.59 -14.28
N ALA A 163 -6.31 -2.79 -13.27
CA ALA A 163 -6.35 -2.05 -12.02
C ALA A 163 -6.13 -0.54 -12.20
N MET A 164 -5.28 -0.15 -13.15
CA MET A 164 -4.98 1.25 -13.49
C MET A 164 -6.19 2.00 -14.06
N VAL A 165 -7.11 1.30 -14.75
CA VAL A 165 -8.36 1.92 -15.24
C VAL A 165 -9.15 2.54 -14.09
N TYR A 166 -9.14 1.89 -12.91
CA TYR A 166 -9.87 2.36 -11.73
C TYR A 166 -9.22 3.54 -10.98
N LEU A 167 -7.98 3.90 -11.33
CA LEU A 167 -7.34 5.11 -10.80
C LEU A 167 -7.73 6.38 -11.59
N GLY A 168 -8.09 6.23 -12.86
CA GLY A 168 -8.41 7.33 -13.78
C GLY A 168 -9.89 7.69 -13.86
N THR A 169 -10.75 6.92 -13.21
CA THR A 169 -12.20 7.18 -13.03
C THR A 169 -12.47 7.95 -11.74
#